data_AF-A0A2D6NY99-F1
#
_entry.id   AF-A0A2D6NY99-F1
#
_cell.length_a   1.000
_cell.length_b   1.000
_cell.length_c   1.000
_cell.angle_alpha   90.00
_cell.angle_beta   90.00
_cell.angle_gamma   90.00
#
_symmetry.space_group_name_H-M   'P 1'
#
loop_
_entity.id
_entity.type
_entity.pdbx_description
1 polymer ?
#
loop_
_entity_poly.entity_id
_entity_poly.type
_entity_poly.pdbx_seq_one_letter_code
_entity_poly.pdbx_strand_id
1 'polypeptide(L)'
;MCTICRKNKVLMEHYRQKPYCLDCQMRYWDPVKDPKYKKLFKIPKKFYAKSYFLRNVRSYYDRNEELSKKQIDAFKKTVKEMEKEDTKSQ
;
A
#
# COMPACT_ATOMS: atom_id res chain seq x y z
N MET A 1 -14.47 10.01 7.42
CA MET A 1 -13.51 10.15 8.53
C MET A 1 -12.79 8.82 8.73
N CYS A 2 -11.52 8.80 9.15
CA CYS A 2 -10.82 7.54 9.38
C CYS A 2 -11.47 6.72 10.50
N THR A 3 -11.77 5.44 10.25
CA THR A 3 -12.45 4.56 11.21
C THR A 3 -11.62 4.28 12.46
N ILE A 4 -10.28 4.31 12.36
CA ILE A 4 -9.39 3.97 13.47
C ILE A 4 -9.11 5.20 14.35
N CYS A 5 -8.47 6.24 13.80
CA CYS A 5 -8.10 7.41 14.61
C CYS A 5 -9.24 8.41 14.83
N ARG A 6 -10.31 8.37 14.04
CA ARG A 6 -11.43 9.34 14.06
C ARG A 6 -10.99 10.81 14.02
N LYS A 7 -9.78 11.10 13.55
CA LYS A 7 -9.23 12.46 13.44
C LYS A 7 -9.05 12.85 11.98
N ASN A 8 -8.35 12.02 11.22
CA ASN A 8 -8.00 12.35 9.84
C ASN A 8 -9.19 12.14 8.89
N LYS A 9 -9.41 13.13 8.00
CA LYS A 9 -10.34 12.99 6.88
C LYS A 9 -9.68 12.14 5.79
N VAL A 10 -10.48 11.30 5.13
CA VAL A 10 -10.03 10.37 4.09
C VAL A 10 -10.97 10.55 2.92
N LEU A 11 -10.43 10.71 1.72
CA LEU A 11 -11.20 10.70 0.48
C LEU A 11 -11.66 9.27 0.21
N MET A 12 -12.97 9.08 0.11
CA MET A 12 -13.57 7.79 -0.26
C MET A 12 -14.07 7.89 -1.68
N GLU A 13 -13.70 6.92 -2.52
CA GLU A 13 -14.16 6.86 -3.91
C GLU A 13 -15.50 6.14 -4.03
N HIS A 14 -15.80 5.23 -3.09
CA HIS A 14 -17.05 4.49 -3.06
C HIS A 14 -17.51 4.17 -1.64
N TYR A 15 -18.82 4.03 -1.43
CA TYR A 15 -19.41 3.87 -0.09
C TYR A 15 -18.97 2.60 0.66
N ARG A 16 -18.58 1.54 -0.07
CA ARG A 16 -18.08 0.27 0.51
C ARG A 16 -16.62 0.34 0.97
N GLN A 17 -15.91 1.43 0.67
CA GLN A 17 -14.50 1.57 1.03
C GLN A 17 -14.38 1.75 2.54
N LYS A 18 -13.44 1.04 3.17
CA LYS A 18 -13.11 1.32 4.57
C LYS A 18 -12.23 2.59 4.62
N PRO A 19 -12.66 3.68 5.29
CA PRO A 19 -11.87 4.90 5.34
C PRO A 19 -10.71 4.74 6.33
N TYR A 20 -9.53 4.42 5.83
CA TYR A 20 -8.30 4.39 6.61
C TYR A 20 -7.37 5.53 6.17
N CYS A 21 -6.87 6.32 7.12
CA CYS A 21 -5.84 7.32 6.82
C CYS A 21 -4.49 6.63 6.63
N LEU A 22 -3.57 7.33 5.98
CA LEU A 22 -2.21 6.85 5.69
C LEU A 22 -1.48 6.40 6.96
N ASP A 23 -1.54 7.21 8.02
CA ASP A 23 -0.89 6.90 9.30
C ASP A 23 -1.42 5.61 9.91
N CYS A 24 -2.76 5.48 10.00
CA CYS A 24 -3.36 4.27 10.54
C CYS A 24 -3.07 3.07 9.65
N GLN A 25 -3.13 3.21 8.33
CA GLN A 25 -2.90 2.10 7.42
C GLN A 25 -1.47 1.56 7.52
N MET A 26 -0.47 2.43 7.69
CA MET A 26 0.93 2.04 7.81
C MET A 26 1.31 1.57 9.22
N ARG A 27 0.56 1.99 10.25
CA ARG A 27 0.84 1.64 11.65
C ARG A 27 0.59 0.17 11.98
N TYR A 28 -0.41 -0.45 11.35
CA TYR A 28 -0.84 -1.83 11.65
C TYR A 28 -0.32 -2.85 10.63
N TRP A 29 0.79 -2.58 9.95
CA TRP A 29 1.36 -3.60 9.06
C TRP A 29 2.18 -4.60 9.84
N ASP A 30 1.75 -5.85 9.81
CA ASP A 30 2.51 -6.94 10.39
C ASP A 30 3.78 -7.20 9.56
N PRO A 31 4.83 -7.74 10.22
CA PRO A 31 6.03 -8.15 9.53
C PRO A 31 5.71 -9.24 8.51
N VAL A 32 6.30 -9.11 7.31
CA VAL A 32 6.15 -10.11 6.24
C VAL A 32 6.88 -11.38 6.65
N LYS A 33 6.13 -12.47 6.85
CA LYS A 33 6.72 -13.78 7.17
C LYS A 33 7.39 -14.41 5.95
N ASP A 34 6.78 -14.28 4.78
CA ASP A 34 7.30 -14.89 3.55
C ASP A 34 8.53 -14.16 2.98
N PRO A 35 9.64 -14.87 2.69
CA PRO A 35 10.84 -14.26 2.13
C PRO A 35 10.62 -13.67 0.73
N LYS A 36 9.73 -14.28 -0.07
CA LYS A 36 9.35 -13.80 -1.41
C LYS A 36 8.67 -12.44 -1.34
N TYR A 37 7.65 -12.31 -0.49
CA TYR A 37 6.91 -11.06 -0.32
C TYR A 37 7.73 -10.02 0.45
N LYS A 38 8.65 -10.44 1.33
CA LYS A 38 9.55 -9.53 2.04
C LYS A 38 10.43 -8.75 1.07
N LYS A 39 10.94 -9.40 0.02
CA LYS A 39 11.67 -8.72 -1.07
C LYS A 39 10.74 -7.83 -1.89
N LEU A 40 9.53 -8.29 -2.20
CA LEU A 40 8.55 -7.51 -2.98
C LEU A 40 8.16 -6.19 -2.30
N PHE A 41 7.94 -6.23 -0.99
CA PHE A 41 7.52 -5.08 -0.20
C PHE A 41 8.69 -4.24 0.36
N LYS A 42 9.94 -4.58 0.01
CA LYS A 42 11.13 -3.81 0.40
C LYS A 42 11.26 -2.57 -0.48
N ILE A 43 10.30 -1.65 -0.38
CA ILE A 43 10.28 -0.38 -1.13
C ILE A 43 10.27 0.82 -0.18
N PRO A 44 10.69 2.01 -0.64
CA PRO A 44 10.70 3.22 0.17
C PRO A 44 9.31 3.58 0.72
N LYS A 45 9.25 4.01 2.00
CA LYS A 45 8.01 4.48 2.64
C LYS A 45 7.34 5.62 1.86
N LYS A 46 8.10 6.44 1.14
CA LYS A 46 7.56 7.51 0.25
C LYS A 46 6.64 6.97 -0.84
N PHE A 47 6.90 5.79 -1.39
CA PHE A 47 6.04 5.20 -2.42
C PHE A 47 4.73 4.71 -1.82
N TYR A 48 4.81 4.10 -0.64
CA TYR A 48 3.61 3.78 0.13
C TYR A 48 2.81 5.03 0.49
N ALA A 49 3.46 6.16 0.78
CA ALA A 49 2.73 7.39 1.09
C ALA A 49 2.03 7.98 -0.15
N LYS A 50 2.70 7.97 -1.31
CA LYS A 50 2.15 8.49 -2.57
C LYS A 50 1.05 7.61 -3.16
N SER A 51 1.15 6.28 -3.08
CA SER A 51 0.21 5.38 -3.76
C SER A 51 -0.73 4.64 -2.81
N TYR A 52 -2.03 4.93 -2.91
CA TYR A 52 -3.08 4.18 -2.21
C TYR A 52 -3.13 2.71 -2.67
N PHE A 53 -2.87 2.44 -3.95
CA PHE A 53 -2.85 1.09 -4.51
C PHE A 53 -1.81 0.21 -3.81
N LEU A 54 -0.56 0.69 -3.67
CA LEU A 54 0.51 -0.07 -3.00
C LEU A 54 0.16 -0.37 -1.54
N ARG A 55 -0.46 0.59 -0.83
CA ARG A 55 -0.94 0.37 0.54
C ARG A 55 -2.06 -0.66 0.59
N ASN A 56 -3.00 -0.62 -0.35
CA ASN A 56 -4.11 -1.57 -0.40
C ASN A 56 -3.64 -3.00 -0.69
N VAL A 57 -2.69 -3.18 -1.63
CA VAL A 57 -2.07 -4.49 -1.89
C VAL A 57 -1.37 -5.00 -0.64
N ARG A 58 -0.65 -4.12 0.09
CA ARG A 58 -0.02 -4.50 1.35
C ARG A 58 -1.05 -4.92 2.40
N SER A 59 -2.10 -4.14 2.61
CA SER A 59 -3.19 -4.47 3.53
C SER A 59 -4.00 -5.70 3.09
N TYR A 60 -3.98 -6.07 1.81
CA TYR A 60 -4.59 -7.30 1.32
C TYR A 60 -3.73 -8.51 1.68
N TYR A 61 -2.41 -8.42 1.47
CA TYR A 61 -1.47 -9.46 1.89
C TYR A 61 -1.53 -9.68 3.41
N ASP A 62 -1.58 -8.61 4.19
CA ASP A 62 -1.67 -8.67 5.66
C ASP A 62 -2.89 -9.48 6.15
N ARG A 63 -4.01 -9.42 5.40
CA ARG A 63 -5.25 -10.13 5.74
C ARG A 63 -5.35 -11.55 5.21
N ASN A 64 -4.77 -11.80 4.03
CA ASN A 64 -4.94 -13.08 3.33
C ASN A 64 -3.66 -13.92 3.29
N GLU A 65 -2.52 -13.36 3.72
CA GLU A 65 -1.16 -13.93 3.63
C GLU A 65 -0.76 -14.39 2.20
N GLU A 66 -1.54 -14.01 1.18
CA GLU A 66 -1.33 -14.38 -0.22
C GLU A 66 -1.64 -13.21 -1.17
N LEU A 67 -0.92 -13.17 -2.30
CA LEU A 67 -1.21 -12.31 -3.43
C LEU A 67 -1.32 -13.10 -4.73
N SER A 68 -2.31 -12.75 -5.55
CA SER A 68 -2.42 -13.29 -6.90
C SER A 68 -1.26 -12.82 -7.78
N LYS A 69 -0.91 -13.62 -8.80
CA LYS A 69 0.14 -13.26 -9.79
C LYS A 69 -0.12 -11.89 -10.43
N LYS A 70 -1.38 -11.58 -10.74
CA LYS A 70 -1.80 -10.29 -11.31
C LYS A 70 -1.54 -9.13 -10.34
N GLN A 71 -1.84 -9.29 -9.05
CA GLN A 71 -1.54 -8.28 -8.04
C GLN A 71 -0.04 -8.05 -7.88
N ILE A 72 0.77 -9.11 -7.90
CA ILE A 72 2.23 -9.02 -7.82
C ILE A 72 2.79 -8.28 -9.03
N ASP A 73 2.33 -8.61 -10.23
CA ASP A 73 2.78 -7.97 -11.47
C ASP A 73 2.42 -6.49 -11.50
N ALA A 74 1.14 -6.17 -11.21
CA ALA A 74 0.68 -4.79 -11.12
C ALA A 74 1.45 -4.00 -10.05
N PHE A 75 1.71 -4.59 -8.88
CA PHE A 75 2.52 -3.97 -7.83
C PHE A 75 3.92 -3.62 -8.33
N LYS A 76 4.62 -4.57 -8.96
CA LYS A 76 5.96 -4.34 -9.52
C LYS A 76 5.95 -3.26 -10.60
N LYS A 77 4.93 -3.26 -11.47
CA LYS A 77 4.80 -2.27 -12.53
C LYS A 77 4.62 -0.86 -11.94
N THR A 78 3.70 -0.70 -10.99
CA THR A 78 3.47 0.58 -10.31
C THR A 78 4.72 1.07 -9.59
N VAL A 79 5.45 0.19 -8.88
CA VAL A 79 6.71 0.58 -8.23
C VAL A 79 7.72 1.09 -9.27
N LYS A 80 7.91 0.37 -10.38
CA LYS A 80 8.82 0.80 -11.46
C LYS A 80 8.40 2.12 -12.10
N GLU A 81 7.10 2.35 -12.29
CA GLU A 81 6.57 3.60 -12.82
C GLU A 81 6.87 4.75 -11.85
N MET A 82 6.62 4.55 -10.55
CA MET A 82 6.91 5.54 -9.51
C MET A 82 8.42 5.82 -9.37
N GLU A 83 9.27 4.80 -9.54
CA GLU A 83 10.73 4.98 -9.56
C GLU A 83 11.15 5.89 -10.73
N LYS A 84 10.60 5.67 -11.93
CA LYS A 84 10.87 6.52 -13.11
C LYS A 84 10.36 7.95 -12.92
N GLU A 85 9.19 8.13 -12.33
CA GLU A 85 8.61 9.45 -12.04
C GLU A 85 9.43 10.22 -10.99
N ASP A 86 9.95 9.51 -9.98
CA ASP A 86 10.82 10.07 -8.95
C ASP A 86 12.17 10.51 -9.54
N THR A 87 12.74 9.75 -10.49
CA THR A 87 13.98 10.14 -11.22
C THR A 87 13.75 11.32 -12.17
N LYS A 88 12.55 11.49 -12.74
CA LYS A 88 12.24 12.62 -13.65
C LYS A 88 11.91 13.93 -12.94
N SER A 89 11.65 13.90 -11.63
CA SER A 89 11.28 15.08 -10.83
C SER A 89 12.46 15.66 -10.02
N GLN A 90 13.69 15.23 -10.31
CA GLN A 90 14.95 15.82 -9.83
C GLN A 90 15.68 16.46 -10.99
#